data_AF-A0A430JQV7-F1
#
_entry.id   AF-A0A430JQV7-F1
#
_cell.length_a   1.000
_cell.length_b   1.000
_cell.length_c   1.000
_cell.angle_alpha   90.00
_cell.angle_beta   90.00
_cell.angle_gamma   90.00
#
_symmetry.space_group_name_H-M   'P 1'
#
loop_
_entity.id
_entity.type
_entity.pdbx_description
1 polymer ?
#
loop_
_entity_poly.entity_id
_entity_poly.type
_entity_poly.pdbx_seq_one_letter_code
_entity_poly.pdbx_strand_id
1 'polypeptide(L)' 'MASYTATPRQVSYAMSLLDKAGFQTRYMDALFKVLGATMRQRSGSVADWLENMTKSEISHLIDDLKERIAESEDD' A
#
# COMPACT_ATOMS: atom_id res chain seq x y z
N MET A 1 -20.85 13.35 -5.79
CA MET A 1 -20.57 12.45 -4.65
C MET A 1 -19.07 12.26 -4.54
N ALA A 2 -18.45 12.54 -3.40
CA ALA A 2 -17.03 12.25 -3.23
C ALA A 2 -16.84 10.73 -3.24
N SER A 3 -15.97 10.21 -4.13
CA SER A 3 -15.59 8.80 -4.05
C SER A 3 -15.01 8.52 -2.68
N TYR A 4 -15.54 7.53 -1.97
CA TYR A 4 -15.02 7.10 -0.67
C TYR A 4 -13.74 6.26 -0.84
N THR A 5 -13.53 5.73 -2.05
CA THR A 5 -12.37 4.92 -2.42
C THR A 5 -11.13 5.78 -2.72
N ALA A 6 -9.98 5.14 -2.64
CA ALA A 6 -8.69 5.68 -3.01
C ALA A 6 -8.73 6.34 -4.40
N THR A 7 -8.09 7.50 -4.51
CA THR A 7 -7.95 8.15 -5.82
C THR A 7 -6.85 7.48 -6.65
N PRO A 8 -6.90 7.53 -7.99
CA PRO A 8 -5.83 7.00 -8.84
C PRO A 8 -4.44 7.57 -8.49
N ARG A 9 -4.39 8.83 -8.05
CA ARG A 9 -3.15 9.48 -7.58
C ARG A 9 -2.63 8.84 -6.29
N GLN A 10 -3.50 8.54 -5.33
CA GLN A 10 -3.09 7.86 -4.09
C GLN A 10 -2.62 6.43 -4.38
N VAL A 11 -3.33 5.69 -5.25
CA VAL A 11 -2.93 4.35 -5.67
C VAL A 11 -1.56 4.35 -6.33
N SER A 12 -1.35 5.22 -7.33
CA SER A 12 -0.06 5.34 -8.02
C SER A 12 1.07 5.73 -7.06
N TYR A 13 0.80 6.62 -6.10
CA TYR A 13 1.80 7.03 -5.13
C TYR A 13 2.14 5.91 -4.14
N ALA A 14 1.14 5.23 -3.58
CA ALA A 14 1.33 4.08 -2.71
C ALA A 14 2.13 2.96 -3.41
N MET A 15 1.86 2.71 -4.70
CA MET A 15 2.62 1.75 -5.51
C MET A 15 4.12 2.10 -5.57
N SER A 16 4.44 3.39 -5.79
CA SER A 16 5.84 3.83 -5.80
C SER A 16 6.53 3.73 -4.44
N LEU A 17 5.78 3.90 -3.34
CA LEU A 17 6.32 3.77 -1.99
C LEU A 17 6.54 2.31 -1.62
N LEU A 18 5.66 1.40 -2.03
CA LEU A 18 5.83 -0.04 -1.88
C LEU A 18 7.13 -0.52 -2.54
N ASP A 19 7.37 -0.09 -3.78
CA ASP A 19 8.61 -0.42 -4.51
C ASP A 19 9.86 0.08 -3.76
N LYS A 20 9.84 1.33 -3.29
CA LYS A 20 10.94 1.92 -2.50
C LYS A 20 11.16 1.22 -1.17
N ALA A 21 10.09 0.77 -0.52
CA ALA A 21 10.15 0.01 0.72
C ALA A 21 10.48 -1.48 0.50
N GLY A 22 10.80 -1.90 -0.73
CA GLY A 22 11.22 -3.26 -1.07
C GLY A 22 10.08 -4.28 -1.18
N PHE A 23 8.83 -3.83 -1.24
CA PHE A 23 7.67 -4.71 -1.43
C PHE A 23 7.45 -5.03 -2.91
N GLN A 24 6.94 -6.23 -3.17
CA GLN A 24 6.52 -6.64 -4.50
C GLN A 24 5.28 -5.82 -4.94
N THR A 25 5.26 -5.28 -6.17
CA THR A 25 4.20 -4.37 -6.66
C THR A 25 3.17 -4.99 -7.64
N ARG A 26 3.30 -6.26 -8.00
CA ARG A 26 2.43 -6.98 -8.94
C ARG A 26 1.43 -7.91 -8.25
N TYR A 27 1.91 -8.76 -7.35
CA TYR A 27 1.19 -9.77 -6.59
C TYR A 27 1.50 -9.59 -5.11
N MET A 28 0.48 -9.70 -4.27
CA MET A 28 0.70 -9.64 -2.83
C MET A 28 1.35 -10.92 -2.34
N ASP A 29 2.39 -10.78 -1.51
CA ASP A 29 3.07 -11.90 -0.86
C ASP A 29 2.80 -11.92 0.65
N ALA A 30 3.54 -12.77 1.38
CA ALA A 30 3.40 -12.90 2.82
C ALA A 30 3.72 -11.60 3.60
N LEU A 31 4.62 -10.76 3.06
CA LEU A 31 5.10 -9.55 3.72
C LEU A 31 3.99 -8.50 3.84
N PHE A 32 3.03 -8.47 2.91
CA PHE A 32 1.88 -7.55 2.98
C PHE A 32 1.04 -7.69 4.26
N LYS A 33 1.19 -8.80 5.01
CA LYS A 33 0.60 -8.93 6.35
C LYS A 33 1.07 -7.82 7.30
N VAL A 34 2.32 -7.37 7.19
CA VAL A 34 2.87 -6.29 8.05
C VAL A 34 2.25 -4.92 7.72
N LEU A 35 1.67 -4.80 6.53
CA LEU A 35 0.92 -3.62 6.06
C LEU A 35 -0.59 -3.74 6.33
N GLY A 36 -1.01 -4.73 7.11
CA GLY A 36 -2.42 -4.93 7.48
C GLY A 36 -3.25 -5.74 6.46
N ALA A 37 -2.65 -6.29 5.41
CA ALA A 37 -3.40 -7.10 4.45
C ALA A 37 -3.89 -8.42 5.08
N THR A 38 -5.18 -8.70 4.92
CA THR A 38 -5.79 -9.96 5.38
C THR A 38 -5.36 -11.15 4.52
N MET A 39 -5.55 -12.38 5.02
CA MET A 39 -5.31 -13.61 4.22
C MET A 39 -6.07 -13.63 2.90
N ARG A 40 -7.32 -13.12 2.88
CA ARG A 40 -8.15 -13.10 1.67
C ARG A 40 -7.69 -12.07 0.65
N GLN A 41 -7.15 -10.93 1.09
CA GLN A 41 -6.64 -9.90 0.18
C GLN A 41 -5.33 -10.32 -0.50
N ARG A 42 -4.49 -11.08 0.22
CA ARG A 42 -3.19 -11.54 -0.28
C ARG A 42 -3.25 -12.53 -1.45
N SER A 43 -4.43 -13.00 -1.86
CA SER A 43 -4.58 -13.81 -3.08
C SER A 43 -4.74 -12.97 -4.37
N GLY A 44 -4.79 -11.64 -4.25
CA GLY A 44 -5.02 -10.70 -5.37
C GLY A 44 -3.76 -9.95 -5.83
N SER A 45 -3.97 -9.01 -6.76
CA SER A 45 -2.93 -8.07 -7.17
C SER A 45 -2.80 -6.91 -6.19
N VAL A 46 -1.63 -6.29 -6.15
CA VAL A 46 -1.38 -5.11 -5.30
C VAL A 46 -2.22 -3.92 -5.77
N ALA A 47 -2.39 -3.76 -7.09
CA ALA A 47 -3.24 -2.71 -7.64
C ALA A 47 -4.70 -2.86 -7.19
N ASP A 48 -5.27 -4.07 -7.30
CA ASP A 48 -6.64 -4.32 -6.84
C ASP A 48 -6.79 -4.05 -5.34
N TRP A 49 -5.80 -4.43 -4.53
CA TRP A 49 -5.82 -4.17 -3.10
C TRP A 49 -5.87 -2.67 -2.78
N LEU A 50 -5.02 -1.87 -3.43
CA LEU A 50 -4.97 -0.42 -3.25
C LEU A 50 -6.23 0.29 -3.78
N GLU A 51 -6.77 -0.15 -4.92
CA GLU A 51 -7.97 0.43 -5.53
C GLU A 51 -9.24 0.18 -4.69
N ASN A 52 -9.27 -0.93 -3.94
CA ASN A 52 -10.37 -1.26 -3.03
C ASN A 52 -10.24 -0.59 -1.65
N MET A 53 -9.15 0.13 -1.37
CA MET A 53 -9.03 0.91 -0.14
C MET A 53 -9.93 2.14 -0.15
N THR A 54 -10.36 2.54 1.03
CA THR A 54 -10.90 3.87 1.28
C THR A 54 -9.79 4.92 1.25
N LYS A 55 -10.17 6.19 1.07
CA LYS A 55 -9.21 7.31 1.13
C LYS A 55 -8.45 7.38 2.46
N SER A 56 -9.08 6.97 3.56
CA SER A 56 -8.44 7.00 4.88
C SER A 56 -7.41 5.87 4.98
N GLU A 57 -7.79 4.65 4.58
CA GLU A 57 -6.90 3.48 4.63
C GLU A 57 -5.64 3.69 3.77
N ILE A 58 -5.79 4.19 2.55
CA ILE A 58 -4.62 4.41 1.69
C ILE A 58 -3.73 5.55 2.19
N SER A 59 -4.30 6.58 2.84
CA SER A 59 -3.50 7.64 3.45
C SER A 59 -2.68 7.10 4.62
N HIS A 60 -3.28 6.28 5.49
CA HIS A 60 -2.54 5.61 6.57
C HIS A 60 -1.43 4.71 6.02
N LEU A 61 -1.71 3.89 4.99
CA LEU A 61 -0.69 3.07 4.36
C LEU A 61 0.46 3.91 3.80
N ILE A 62 0.17 5.04 3.15
CA ILE A 62 1.19 5.94 2.61
C ILE A 62 2.09 6.48 3.73
N ASP A 63 1.52 6.88 4.86
CA ASP A 63 2.29 7.40 5.98
C ASP A 63 3.17 6.31 6.60
N ASP A 64 2.63 5.11 6.86
CA ASP A 64 3.40 3.98 7.36
C ASP A 64 4.54 3.55 6.40
N LEU A 65 4.35 3.69 5.09
CA LEU A 65 5.39 3.37 4.10
C LEU A 65 6.51 4.41 4.10
N LYS A 66 6.17 5.70 4.28
CA LYS A 66 7.17 6.76 4.39
C LYS A 66 8.02 6.59 5.65
N GLU A 67 7.39 6.27 6.77
CA GLU A 67 8.10 6.04 8.03
C GLU A 67 9.11 4.90 7.88
N ARG A 68 8.70 3.76 7.32
CA ARG A 68 9.60 2.62 7.06
C ARG A 68 10.79 2.98 6.17
N ILE A 69 10.54 3.77 5.11
CA ILE A 69 11.62 4.20 4.21
C ILE A 69 12.60 5.08 4.96
N ALA A 70 12.11 6.04 5.74
CA ALA A 70 12.97 6.93 6.54
C ALA A 70 13.80 6.15 7.56
N GLU A 71 13.20 5.17 8.26
CA GLU A 71 13.91 4.29 9.21
C GLU A 71 15.00 3.44 8.55
N SER A 72 14.88 3.17 7.24
CA SER A 72 15.86 2.35 6.50
C SER A 72 17.07 3.15 5.99
N GLU A 73 17.01 4.48 6.01
CA GLU A 73 18.05 5.37 5.48
C GLU A 73 19.07 5.82 6.55
N ASP A 74 18.80 5.55 7.84
CA ASP A 74 19.62 5.98 8.99
C ASP A 74 20.61 4.89 9.50
N ASP A 75 20.67 3.71 8.86
CA ASP A 75 21.58 2.57 9.16
C ASP A 75 22.70 2.43 8.11
#